data_AF-A0A3A5VXF0-F1
#
_entry.id   AF-A0A3A5VXF0-F1
#
_cell.length_a   1.000
_cell.length_b   1.000
_cell.length_c   1.000
_cell.angle_alpha   90.00
_cell.angle_beta   90.00
_cell.angle_gamma   90.00
#
_symmetry.space_group_name_H-M   'P 1'
#
loop_
_entity.id
_entity.type
_entity.pdbx_description
1 polymer ?
#
loop_
_entity_poly.entity_id
_entity_poly.type
_entity_poly.pdbx_seq_one_letter_code
_entity_poly.pdbx_strand_id
1 'polypeptide(L)'
;MELWLDERFKMDSISEFETLFDRRIGVSSSSEDTLTVEDGIVKSGEQVVGGHVLIKDDLSQNHARSMIGSVEWLLVEFTDWSMIPIENLIAACEGTPTKIAAIITKTQQAHGAGFALQKGVDALVVRCDSMLIEEAMVVKSQRTEREHSLEEIHDHNSTNGLQTLTITSIENGDTAERYCIDMTRLLNHGEGLLLGSSASSLVLVHGETLDSEFVPPRPFRVNAGPPHAYVTMANGKTKYLAELNTGDQVLLTSTDGKQRNATIGRLKIEIRPMLILNWVDENNKEGCMFLQQAETVRVIGQDCQPLSVTELKKGDVILGWSQKGARHIGVSISSSVSER
;
A
#
# COMPACT_ATOMS: atom_id res chain seq x y z
N MET A 1 11.49 -13.02 2.84
CA MET A 1 10.78 -14.25 2.38
C MET A 1 11.58 -14.90 1.24
N GLU A 2 11.68 -16.23 1.22
CA GLU A 2 12.33 -17.01 0.17
C GLU A 2 11.39 -17.32 -1.01
N LEU A 3 11.95 -17.58 -2.18
CA LEU A 3 11.25 -18.06 -3.38
C LEU A 3 11.89 -19.38 -3.81
N TRP A 4 11.08 -20.44 -3.88
CA TRP A 4 11.53 -21.78 -4.23
C TRP A 4 10.90 -22.25 -5.54
N LEU A 5 11.66 -23.04 -6.31
CA LEU A 5 11.18 -23.67 -7.54
C LEU A 5 10.89 -25.16 -7.31
N ASP A 6 9.70 -25.62 -7.64
CA ASP A 6 9.35 -27.04 -7.68
C ASP A 6 9.58 -27.62 -9.08
N GLU A 7 10.70 -28.32 -9.25
CA GLU A 7 11.15 -28.94 -10.50
C GLU A 7 10.68 -30.40 -10.64
N ARG A 8 9.92 -30.92 -9.67
CA ARG A 8 9.38 -32.30 -9.75
C ARG A 8 8.39 -32.49 -10.90
N PHE A 9 7.86 -31.40 -11.46
CA PHE A 9 6.88 -31.40 -12.55
C PHE A 9 7.43 -30.64 -13.77
N LYS A 10 7.20 -31.21 -14.98
CA LYS A 10 7.69 -30.83 -16.32
C LYS A 10 8.47 -29.50 -16.46
N MET A 11 9.67 -29.62 -17.04
CA MET A 11 10.49 -28.51 -17.53
C MET A 11 9.91 -27.92 -18.84
N ASP A 12 9.38 -26.71 -18.78
CA ASP A 12 9.61 -25.76 -19.86
C ASP A 12 11.03 -25.17 -19.64
N SER A 13 11.79 -24.87 -20.70
CA SER A 13 13.19 -24.43 -20.53
C SER A 13 13.25 -23.04 -19.90
N ILE A 14 13.71 -22.94 -18.66
CA ILE A 14 13.77 -21.67 -17.90
C ILE A 14 15.20 -21.13 -17.74
N SER A 15 16.00 -21.08 -18.80
CA SER A 15 17.38 -20.56 -18.69
C SER A 15 17.46 -19.11 -18.17
N GLU A 16 16.38 -18.34 -18.29
CA GLU A 16 16.34 -16.93 -17.88
C GLU A 16 16.12 -16.71 -16.38
N PHE A 17 15.68 -17.72 -15.62
CA PHE A 17 15.25 -17.53 -14.21
C PHE A 17 16.10 -18.32 -13.20
N GLU A 18 17.21 -18.95 -13.63
CA GLU A 18 17.98 -19.87 -12.79
C GLU A 18 18.55 -19.25 -11.50
N THR A 19 18.81 -17.94 -11.50
CA THR A 19 19.42 -17.20 -10.38
C THR A 19 18.41 -16.61 -9.40
N LEU A 20 17.11 -16.80 -9.63
CA LEU A 20 16.05 -16.10 -8.88
C LEU A 20 15.53 -16.86 -7.66
N PHE A 21 15.84 -18.15 -7.58
CA PHE A 21 15.31 -19.05 -6.56
C PHE A 21 16.34 -19.28 -5.46
N ASP A 22 15.90 -19.13 -4.21
CA ASP A 22 16.73 -19.37 -3.03
C ASP A 22 16.94 -20.88 -2.81
N ARG A 23 15.96 -21.72 -3.20
CA ARG A 23 16.03 -23.18 -3.14
C ARG A 23 15.25 -23.84 -4.27
N ARG A 24 15.53 -25.11 -4.53
CA ARG A 24 14.81 -25.93 -5.52
C ARG A 24 14.31 -27.23 -4.90
N ILE A 25 13.16 -27.72 -5.34
CA ILE A 25 12.64 -29.05 -4.99
C ILE A 25 12.79 -29.94 -6.22
N GLY A 26 13.66 -30.94 -6.13
CA GLY A 26 14.01 -31.82 -7.24
C GLY A 26 13.80 -33.31 -6.93
N VAL A 27 14.02 -34.14 -7.96
CA VAL A 27 13.93 -35.61 -7.85
C VAL A 27 15.25 -36.24 -7.36
N SER A 28 16.37 -35.53 -7.47
CA SER A 28 17.68 -35.95 -6.97
C SER A 28 18.48 -34.75 -6.47
N SER A 29 19.27 -34.92 -5.41
CA SER A 29 20.16 -33.88 -4.88
C SER A 29 21.35 -33.63 -5.82
N SER A 30 21.15 -32.82 -6.85
CA SER A 30 22.19 -32.45 -7.83
C SER A 30 23.05 -31.25 -7.38
N SER A 31 22.59 -30.46 -6.41
CA SER A 31 23.30 -29.31 -5.82
C SER A 31 23.01 -29.17 -4.31
N GLU A 32 23.81 -28.39 -3.57
CA GLU A 32 23.60 -28.10 -2.14
C GLU A 32 22.24 -27.45 -1.86
N ASP A 33 21.70 -26.68 -2.80
CA ASP A 33 20.43 -25.94 -2.66
C ASP A 33 19.18 -26.73 -3.09
N THR A 34 19.36 -28.01 -3.48
CA THR A 34 18.25 -28.88 -3.90
C THR A 34 17.70 -29.67 -2.72
N LEU A 35 16.42 -29.44 -2.43
CA LEU A 35 15.61 -30.21 -1.49
C LEU A 35 14.96 -31.41 -2.21
N THR A 36 14.85 -32.54 -1.52
CA THR A 36 14.05 -33.69 -1.96
C THR A 36 12.88 -33.91 -1.02
N VAL A 37 11.78 -34.45 -1.56
CA VAL A 37 10.56 -34.72 -0.78
C VAL A 37 10.16 -36.18 -0.99
N GLU A 38 10.27 -36.98 0.06
CA GLU A 38 9.99 -38.42 0.05
C GLU A 38 9.13 -38.77 1.27
N ASP A 39 8.01 -39.45 1.05
CA ASP A 39 7.10 -39.93 2.11
C ASP A 39 6.71 -38.86 3.16
N GLY A 40 6.52 -37.61 2.72
CA GLY A 40 6.17 -36.51 3.61
C GLY A 40 7.34 -35.90 4.38
N ILE A 41 8.58 -36.27 4.04
CA ILE A 41 9.81 -35.75 4.65
C ILE A 41 10.55 -34.89 3.63
N VAL A 42 10.98 -33.70 4.06
CA VAL A 42 11.80 -32.78 3.27
C VAL A 42 13.26 -32.93 3.70
N LYS A 43 14.16 -33.20 2.76
CA LYS A 43 15.60 -33.38 3.02
C LYS A 43 16.45 -32.43 2.20
N SER A 44 17.61 -32.06 2.74
CA SER A 44 18.72 -31.44 2.02
C SER A 44 19.90 -32.41 2.06
N GLY A 45 20.20 -33.04 0.93
CA GLY A 45 21.04 -34.25 0.91
C GLY A 45 20.46 -35.34 1.81
N GLU A 46 21.24 -35.80 2.79
CA GLU A 46 20.82 -36.82 3.77
C GLU A 46 20.15 -36.21 5.04
N GLN A 47 20.21 -34.89 5.21
CA GLN A 47 19.69 -34.24 6.41
C GLN A 47 18.19 -33.98 6.29
N VAL A 48 17.41 -34.42 7.27
CA VAL A 48 15.99 -34.04 7.39
C VAL A 48 15.90 -32.59 7.84
N VAL A 49 15.27 -31.75 7.01
CA VAL A 49 15.06 -30.32 7.28
C VAL A 49 13.59 -29.99 7.49
N GLY A 50 12.66 -30.85 7.09
CA GLY A 50 11.25 -30.51 7.12
C GLY A 50 10.26 -31.64 6.97
N GLY A 51 8.98 -31.28 7.07
CA GLY A 51 7.84 -32.14 6.76
C GLY A 51 7.03 -31.57 5.59
N HIS A 52 6.50 -32.43 4.74
CA HIS A 52 5.59 -32.10 3.65
C HIS A 52 4.19 -32.61 3.95
N VAL A 53 3.20 -31.71 3.97
CA VAL A 53 1.81 -32.05 4.27
C VAL A 53 0.86 -31.47 3.23
N LEU A 54 0.05 -32.35 2.63
CA LEU A 54 -1.10 -31.97 1.80
C LEU A 54 -2.31 -31.70 2.71
N ILE A 55 -2.70 -30.43 2.81
CA ILE A 55 -3.84 -29.94 3.58
C ILE A 55 -5.11 -30.10 2.74
N LYS A 56 -6.00 -30.97 3.22
CA LYS A 56 -7.29 -31.28 2.59
C LYS A 56 -8.47 -31.19 3.55
N ASP A 57 -8.20 -31.19 4.86
CA ASP A 57 -9.19 -31.23 5.94
C ASP A 57 -8.54 -30.83 7.28
N ASP A 58 -9.35 -30.78 8.35
CA ASP A 58 -8.87 -30.46 9.70
C ASP A 58 -7.88 -31.49 10.24
N LEU A 59 -7.96 -32.76 9.81
CA LEU A 59 -7.06 -33.82 10.27
C LEU A 59 -5.65 -33.62 9.73
N SER A 60 -5.52 -33.37 8.43
CA SER A 60 -4.25 -33.05 7.78
C SER A 60 -3.66 -31.73 8.30
N GLN A 61 -4.50 -30.72 8.60
CA GLN A 61 -4.02 -29.51 9.25
C GLN A 61 -3.50 -29.75 10.68
N ASN A 62 -4.21 -30.53 11.49
CA ASN A 62 -3.75 -30.86 12.84
C ASN A 62 -2.44 -31.68 12.81
N HIS A 63 -2.27 -32.54 11.81
CA HIS A 63 -1.01 -33.24 11.59
C HIS A 63 0.12 -32.25 11.27
N ALA A 64 -0.09 -31.30 10.35
CA ALA A 64 0.88 -30.24 10.06
C ALA A 64 1.25 -29.42 11.31
N ARG A 65 0.25 -29.04 12.13
CA ARG A 65 0.46 -28.33 13.40
C ARG A 65 1.28 -29.12 14.40
N SER A 66 1.14 -30.44 14.44
CA SER A 66 1.92 -31.29 15.35
C SER A 66 3.42 -31.32 15.06
N MET A 67 3.84 -30.94 13.84
CA MET A 67 5.25 -30.86 13.44
C MET A 67 5.89 -29.51 13.82
N ILE A 68 5.08 -28.48 14.07
CA ILE A 68 5.56 -27.13 14.39
C ILE A 68 6.37 -27.17 15.69
N GLY A 69 7.54 -26.53 15.66
CA GLY A 69 8.55 -26.56 16.72
C GLY A 69 9.51 -27.75 16.64
N SER A 70 9.21 -28.78 15.85
CA SER A 70 10.06 -29.98 15.70
C SER A 70 10.84 -30.02 14.39
N VAL A 71 10.40 -29.28 13.38
CA VAL A 71 11.05 -29.21 12.05
C VAL A 71 11.47 -27.78 11.71
N GLU A 72 12.50 -27.62 10.89
CA GLU A 72 12.91 -26.29 10.41
C GLU A 72 11.90 -25.76 9.39
N TRP A 73 11.50 -26.60 8.43
CA TRP A 73 10.55 -26.24 7.38
C TRP A 73 9.30 -27.11 7.39
N LEU A 74 8.14 -26.47 7.32
CA LEU A 74 6.87 -27.10 7.04
C LEU A 74 6.45 -26.73 5.62
N LEU A 75 6.60 -27.66 4.69
CA LEU A 75 6.16 -27.54 3.30
C LEU A 75 4.69 -27.93 3.21
N VAL A 76 3.82 -27.01 2.78
CA VAL A 76 2.38 -27.25 2.70
C VAL A 76 1.85 -27.09 1.29
N GLU A 77 0.99 -28.02 0.91
CA GLU A 77 0.20 -27.99 -0.32
C GLU A 77 -1.28 -28.02 0.05
N PHE A 78 -2.16 -27.40 -0.73
CA PHE A 78 -3.60 -27.35 -0.45
C PHE A 78 -4.38 -27.98 -1.61
N THR A 79 -5.30 -28.90 -1.32
CA THR A 79 -6.21 -29.42 -2.36
C THR A 79 -7.21 -28.35 -2.79
N ASP A 80 -7.78 -27.66 -1.81
CA ASP A 80 -8.74 -26.57 -1.98
C ASP A 80 -8.22 -25.32 -1.27
N TRP A 81 -7.72 -24.37 -2.06
CA TRP A 81 -7.14 -23.15 -1.49
C TRP A 81 -8.19 -22.29 -0.78
N SER A 82 -7.92 -21.97 0.47
CA SER A 82 -8.63 -20.97 1.26
C SER A 82 -7.67 -20.29 2.24
N MET A 83 -8.04 -19.11 2.75
CA MET A 83 -7.16 -18.33 3.63
C MET A 83 -7.05 -18.92 5.03
N ILE A 84 -8.15 -19.43 5.57
CA ILE A 84 -8.21 -19.90 6.98
C ILE A 84 -7.14 -20.96 7.28
N PRO A 85 -6.92 -21.99 6.43
CA PRO A 85 -5.96 -23.02 6.75
C PRO A 85 -4.51 -22.53 6.83
N ILE A 86 -4.09 -21.64 5.93
CA ILE A 86 -2.73 -21.10 5.95
C ILE A 86 -2.53 -20.09 7.09
N GLU A 87 -3.56 -19.29 7.41
CA GLU A 87 -3.54 -18.36 8.55
C GLU A 87 -3.38 -19.11 9.88
N ASN A 88 -4.12 -20.21 10.08
CA ASN A 88 -4.00 -21.05 11.27
C ASN A 88 -2.58 -21.62 11.45
N LEU A 89 -1.91 -22.01 10.36
CA LEU A 89 -0.55 -22.53 10.40
C LEU A 89 0.46 -21.42 10.69
N ILE A 90 0.32 -20.26 10.04
CA ILE A 90 1.18 -19.08 10.30
C ILE A 90 1.08 -18.66 11.77
N ALA A 91 -0.13 -18.61 12.33
CA ALA A 91 -0.36 -18.30 13.73
C ALA A 91 0.25 -19.37 14.65
N ALA A 92 0.14 -20.66 14.30
CA ALA A 92 0.73 -21.74 15.09
C ALA A 92 2.27 -21.74 15.08
N CYS A 93 2.91 -21.25 14.02
CA CYS A 93 4.36 -21.07 13.96
C CYS A 93 4.87 -19.86 14.75
N GLU A 94 3.99 -18.96 15.20
CA GLU A 94 4.39 -17.79 15.98
C GLU A 94 5.10 -18.20 17.29
N GLY A 95 6.28 -17.63 17.54
CA GLY A 95 7.12 -17.99 18.69
C GLY A 95 7.88 -19.31 18.55
N THR A 96 7.87 -19.94 17.37
CA THR A 96 8.62 -21.19 17.10
C THR A 96 9.67 -20.95 16.01
N PRO A 97 10.74 -21.78 15.93
CA PRO A 97 11.73 -21.67 14.85
C PRO A 97 11.25 -22.25 13.51
N THR A 98 10.08 -22.90 13.47
CA THR A 98 9.57 -23.53 12.26
C THR A 98 9.09 -22.49 11.25
N LYS A 99 9.61 -22.59 10.03
CA LYS A 99 9.24 -21.77 8.87
C LYS A 99 8.24 -22.49 7.99
N ILE A 100 7.40 -21.74 7.27
CA ILE A 100 6.40 -22.29 6.35
C ILE A 100 6.81 -22.02 4.91
N ALA A 101 6.84 -23.07 4.10
CA ALA A 101 6.94 -23.00 2.65
C ALA A 101 5.59 -23.43 2.04
N ALA A 102 4.92 -22.56 1.29
CA ALA A 102 3.62 -22.89 0.70
C ALA A 102 3.74 -23.13 -0.82
N ILE A 103 3.25 -24.29 -1.27
CA ILE A 103 3.14 -24.62 -2.69
C ILE A 103 1.94 -23.90 -3.29
N ILE A 104 2.21 -23.06 -4.28
CA ILE A 104 1.23 -22.25 -4.99
C ILE A 104 1.00 -22.82 -6.39
N THR A 105 -0.27 -22.99 -6.75
CA THR A 105 -0.69 -23.57 -8.04
C THR A 105 -1.42 -22.55 -8.93
N LYS A 106 -1.81 -21.39 -8.38
CA LYS A 106 -2.48 -20.30 -9.11
C LYS A 106 -1.97 -18.94 -8.63
N THR A 107 -1.86 -17.97 -9.53
CA THR A 107 -1.31 -16.63 -9.24
C THR A 107 -2.05 -15.93 -8.09
N GLN A 108 -3.38 -16.06 -8.01
CA GLN A 108 -4.19 -15.41 -6.96
C GLN A 108 -3.85 -15.89 -5.54
N GLN A 109 -3.25 -17.08 -5.39
CA GLN A 109 -2.88 -17.63 -4.10
C GLN A 109 -1.60 -17.00 -3.54
N ALA A 110 -0.69 -16.55 -4.42
CA ALA A 110 0.62 -16.01 -4.02
C ALA A 110 0.49 -14.79 -3.11
N HIS A 111 -0.38 -13.84 -3.46
CA HIS A 111 -0.62 -12.65 -2.64
C HIS A 111 -1.25 -13.01 -1.29
N GLY A 112 -2.21 -13.94 -1.27
CA GLY A 112 -2.82 -14.42 -0.03
C GLY A 112 -1.79 -15.07 0.89
N ALA A 113 -0.98 -16.00 0.36
CA ALA A 113 0.07 -16.68 1.12
C ALA A 113 1.15 -15.72 1.63
N GLY A 114 1.60 -14.79 0.78
CA GLY A 114 2.68 -13.86 1.09
C GLY A 114 2.32 -12.78 2.10
N PHE A 115 1.03 -12.50 2.34
CA PHE A 115 0.57 -11.44 3.24
C PHE A 115 -0.46 -11.85 4.30
N ALA A 116 -0.78 -13.15 4.40
CA ALA A 116 -1.68 -13.68 5.42
C ALA A 116 -1.28 -13.23 6.84
N LEU A 117 -2.25 -12.76 7.62
CA LEU A 117 -2.03 -12.18 8.97
C LEU A 117 -0.96 -11.08 9.02
N GLN A 118 -0.73 -10.33 7.94
CA GLN A 118 0.33 -9.32 7.80
C GLN A 118 1.77 -9.84 7.93
N LYS A 119 1.95 -11.14 8.20
CA LYS A 119 3.24 -11.81 8.32
C LYS A 119 3.58 -12.62 7.07
N GLY A 120 2.59 -13.29 6.48
CA GLY A 120 2.78 -14.20 5.35
C GLY A 120 3.57 -15.45 5.69
N VAL A 121 3.76 -16.30 4.68
CA VAL A 121 4.68 -17.45 4.75
C VAL A 121 6.14 -17.01 4.61
N ASP A 122 7.05 -17.92 4.98
CA ASP A 122 8.48 -17.70 4.92
C ASP A 122 9.04 -18.02 3.52
N ALA A 123 8.39 -18.91 2.77
CA ALA A 123 8.71 -19.18 1.37
C ALA A 123 7.47 -19.42 0.50
N LEU A 124 7.49 -18.89 -0.73
CA LEU A 124 6.57 -19.31 -1.80
C LEU A 124 7.26 -20.35 -2.67
N VAL A 125 6.58 -21.47 -2.91
CA VAL A 125 7.06 -22.53 -3.79
C VAL A 125 6.20 -22.54 -5.04
N VAL A 126 6.81 -22.27 -6.19
CA VAL A 126 6.12 -22.20 -7.50
C VAL A 126 6.64 -23.27 -8.44
N ARG A 127 5.79 -23.73 -9.35
CA ARG A 127 6.21 -24.59 -10.45
C ARG A 127 6.88 -23.77 -11.54
N CYS A 128 7.51 -24.47 -12.48
CA CYS A 128 8.00 -23.95 -13.75
C CYS A 128 6.84 -23.41 -14.61
N ASP A 129 6.33 -22.23 -14.26
CA ASP A 129 5.27 -21.51 -14.97
C ASP A 129 5.58 -20.02 -14.88
N SER A 130 5.75 -19.37 -16.03
CA SER A 130 6.22 -17.98 -16.07
C SER A 130 5.29 -17.01 -15.32
N MET A 131 3.97 -17.20 -15.41
CA MET A 131 3.01 -16.34 -14.71
C MET A 131 3.08 -16.51 -13.20
N LEU A 132 3.24 -17.75 -12.71
CA LEU A 132 3.44 -18.01 -11.28
C LEU A 132 4.75 -17.42 -10.76
N ILE A 133 5.83 -17.56 -11.53
CA ILE A 133 7.15 -17.03 -11.18
C ILE A 133 7.11 -15.51 -11.09
N GLU A 134 6.56 -14.84 -12.11
CA GLU A 134 6.40 -13.38 -12.14
C GLU A 134 5.58 -12.87 -10.94
N GLU A 135 4.43 -13.50 -10.66
CA GLU A 135 3.59 -13.09 -9.52
C GLU A 135 4.31 -13.28 -8.17
N ALA A 136 5.02 -14.39 -8.00
CA ALA A 136 5.75 -14.64 -6.75
C ALA A 136 6.92 -13.66 -6.56
N MET A 137 7.56 -13.21 -7.65
CA MET A 137 8.56 -12.14 -7.62
C MET A 137 7.94 -10.79 -7.19
N VAL A 138 6.77 -10.45 -7.71
CA VAL A 138 6.03 -9.24 -7.30
C VAL A 138 5.76 -9.28 -5.79
N VAL A 139 5.28 -10.42 -5.28
CA VAL A 139 5.01 -10.60 -3.84
C VAL A 139 6.31 -10.50 -3.01
N LYS A 140 7.42 -11.12 -3.46
CA LYS A 140 8.73 -11.02 -2.79
C LYS A 140 9.21 -9.56 -2.74
N SER A 141 9.14 -8.82 -3.84
CA SER A 141 9.52 -7.39 -3.88
C SER A 141 8.69 -6.56 -2.89
N GLN A 142 7.37 -6.75 -2.88
CA GLN A 142 6.47 -6.04 -1.96
C GLN A 142 6.73 -6.38 -0.48
N ARG A 143 7.17 -7.61 -0.16
CA ARG A 143 7.59 -8.00 1.20
C ARG A 143 8.86 -7.28 1.64
N THR A 144 9.87 -7.26 0.77
CA THR A 144 11.14 -6.57 1.03
C THR A 144 10.94 -5.06 1.21
N GLU A 145 10.12 -4.42 0.37
CA GLU A 145 9.78 -2.99 0.53
C GLU A 145 9.05 -2.69 1.85
N ARG A 146 8.18 -3.60 2.32
CA ARG A 146 7.52 -3.46 3.62
C ARG A 146 8.49 -3.56 4.79
N GLU A 147 9.47 -4.46 4.71
CA GLU A 147 10.50 -4.60 5.73
C GLU A 147 11.37 -3.32 5.80
N HIS A 148 11.79 -2.78 4.65
CA HIS A 148 12.56 -1.53 4.60
C HIS A 148 11.76 -0.30 5.06
N SER A 149 10.48 -0.19 4.68
CA SER A 149 9.64 0.94 5.11
C SER A 149 9.29 0.93 6.60
N LEU A 150 9.44 -0.20 7.30
CA LEU A 150 9.32 -0.27 8.76
C LEU A 150 10.61 0.16 9.47
N GLU A 151 11.77 -0.10 8.87
CA GLU A 151 13.09 0.28 9.40
C GLU A 151 13.42 1.77 9.18
N GLU A 152 12.90 2.39 8.11
CA GLU A 152 13.07 3.83 7.83
C GLU A 152 12.25 4.77 8.74
N ILE A 153 11.47 4.23 9.69
CA ILE A 153 10.63 5.03 10.61
C ILE A 153 11.47 5.69 11.73
N HIS A 154 12.76 5.36 11.84
CA HIS A 154 13.64 5.81 12.93
C HIS A 154 14.74 6.80 12.54
N ASP A 155 14.50 7.74 11.63
CA ASP A 155 15.18 9.03 11.70
C ASP A 155 14.57 10.03 10.71
N HIS A 156 13.94 11.10 11.23
CA HIS A 156 14.03 12.49 10.72
C HIS A 156 12.92 13.35 11.30
N ASN A 157 13.30 14.20 12.25
CA ASN A 157 12.49 15.21 12.90
C ASN A 157 12.34 16.47 12.02
N SER A 158 11.85 16.30 10.79
CA SER A 158 11.59 17.39 9.84
C SER A 158 10.31 17.09 9.06
N THR A 159 9.38 18.05 9.02
CA THR A 159 8.14 18.04 8.21
C THR A 159 8.46 18.05 6.71
N ASN A 160 9.05 16.97 6.19
CA ASN A 160 9.59 16.90 4.83
C ASN A 160 8.48 17.09 3.79
N GLY A 161 8.26 18.34 3.37
CA GLY A 161 7.43 18.71 2.22
C GLY A 161 6.20 19.55 2.56
N LEU A 162 5.66 19.49 3.78
CA LEU A 162 4.54 20.36 4.15
C LEU A 162 5.02 21.79 4.41
N GLN A 163 4.23 22.76 3.96
CA GLN A 163 4.44 24.18 4.15
C GLN A 163 3.10 24.87 4.44
N THR A 164 3.19 26.15 4.82
CA THR A 164 2.01 26.97 5.07
C THR A 164 1.48 27.59 3.79
N LEU A 165 0.15 27.68 3.70
CA LEU A 165 -0.60 28.32 2.62
C LEU A 165 -1.54 29.34 3.26
N THR A 166 -1.51 30.59 2.79
CA THR A 166 -2.39 31.65 3.31
C THR A 166 -3.60 31.81 2.39
N ILE A 167 -4.81 31.66 2.93
CA ILE A 167 -6.04 31.84 2.18
C ILE A 167 -6.18 33.30 1.70
N THR A 168 -6.31 33.50 0.39
CA THR A 168 -6.45 34.81 -0.26
C THR A 168 -7.92 35.16 -0.53
N SER A 169 -8.75 34.18 -0.89
CA SER A 169 -10.21 34.32 -0.98
C SER A 169 -10.92 32.98 -0.76
N ILE A 170 -12.20 33.08 -0.37
CA ILE A 170 -13.14 31.97 -0.31
C ILE A 170 -14.41 32.45 -0.97
N GLU A 171 -14.85 31.73 -2.00
CA GLU A 171 -15.99 32.10 -2.81
C GLU A 171 -16.98 30.94 -2.89
N ASN A 172 -18.27 31.25 -2.98
CA ASN A 172 -19.28 30.23 -3.25
C ASN A 172 -19.15 29.81 -4.72
N GLY A 173 -18.85 28.54 -4.95
CA GLY A 173 -18.92 27.93 -6.27
C GLY A 173 -20.33 27.43 -6.58
N ASP A 174 -20.55 27.07 -7.84
CA ASP A 174 -21.76 26.34 -8.22
C ASP A 174 -21.66 24.88 -7.75
N THR A 175 -22.69 24.11 -8.03
CA THR A 175 -22.68 22.66 -7.89
C THR A 175 -21.70 22.01 -8.86
N ALA A 176 -20.97 21.01 -8.38
CA ALA A 176 -20.07 20.21 -9.21
C ALA A 176 -20.09 18.74 -8.76
N GLU A 177 -19.64 17.85 -9.65
CA GLU A 177 -19.34 16.48 -9.27
C GLU A 177 -18.24 16.47 -8.21
N ARG A 178 -18.45 15.76 -7.11
CA ARG A 178 -17.50 15.64 -6.00
C ARG A 178 -17.08 14.20 -5.80
N TYR A 179 -15.79 13.93 -5.90
CA TYR A 179 -15.21 12.63 -5.60
C TYR A 179 -15.01 12.47 -4.09
N CYS A 180 -15.62 11.45 -3.49
CA CYS A 180 -15.15 10.88 -2.22
C CYS A 180 -14.23 9.70 -2.54
N ILE A 181 -13.08 9.66 -1.89
CA ILE A 181 -12.12 8.57 -2.03
C ILE A 181 -12.18 7.74 -0.75
N ASP A 182 -12.67 6.51 -0.86
CA ASP A 182 -12.70 5.53 0.22
C ASP A 182 -11.50 4.59 0.09
N MET A 183 -10.70 4.52 1.15
CA MET A 183 -9.51 3.69 1.22
C MET A 183 -9.82 2.29 1.79
N THR A 184 -8.94 1.33 1.51
CA THR A 184 -8.98 -0.01 2.12
C THR A 184 -8.37 -0.05 3.54
N ARG A 185 -7.97 1.11 4.09
CA ARG A 185 -7.38 1.24 5.43
C ARG A 185 -7.98 2.44 6.15
N LEU A 186 -7.92 2.39 7.49
CA LEU A 186 -8.32 3.52 8.31
C LEU A 186 -7.28 4.66 8.25
N LEU A 187 -7.76 5.89 8.33
CA LEU A 187 -7.01 7.13 8.47
C LEU A 187 -6.92 7.49 9.95
N ASN A 188 -5.74 7.94 10.38
CA ASN A 188 -5.53 8.51 11.70
C ASN A 188 -6.06 9.95 11.76
N HIS A 189 -6.24 10.45 12.97
CA HIS A 189 -6.48 11.87 13.16
C HIS A 189 -5.32 12.69 12.58
N GLY A 190 -5.63 13.81 11.91
CA GLY A 190 -4.63 14.59 11.19
C GLY A 190 -4.12 14.02 9.85
N GLU A 191 -4.55 12.82 9.43
CA GLU A 191 -4.21 12.28 8.10
C GLU A 191 -5.21 12.68 7.02
N GLY A 192 -4.70 12.85 5.80
CA GLY A 192 -5.48 13.27 4.65
C GLY A 192 -4.76 13.04 3.32
N LEU A 193 -5.26 13.72 2.29
CA LEU A 193 -4.67 13.74 0.95
C LEU A 193 -4.28 15.16 0.58
N LEU A 194 -3.16 15.28 -0.15
CA LEU A 194 -2.79 16.52 -0.81
C LEU A 194 -3.58 16.65 -2.11
N LEU A 195 -4.40 17.70 -2.21
CA LEU A 195 -5.32 17.94 -3.31
C LEU A 195 -5.23 19.38 -3.82
N GLY A 196 -5.43 19.61 -5.10
CA GLY A 196 -5.46 20.98 -5.64
C GLY A 196 -5.82 21.02 -7.12
N SER A 197 -6.29 22.16 -7.61
CA SER A 197 -6.58 22.37 -9.04
C SER A 197 -5.32 22.58 -9.88
N SER A 198 -4.15 22.79 -9.26
CA SER A 198 -2.85 22.70 -9.92
C SER A 198 -1.99 21.65 -9.24
N ALA A 199 -1.30 20.82 -10.04
CA ALA A 199 -0.34 19.84 -9.54
C ALA A 199 0.83 20.48 -8.76
N SER A 200 1.00 21.79 -8.90
CA SER A 200 2.15 22.53 -8.40
C SER A 200 1.91 23.21 -7.04
N SER A 201 0.67 23.21 -6.54
CA SER A 201 0.23 23.80 -5.27
C SER A 201 -1.02 23.05 -4.77
N LEU A 202 -0.87 22.30 -3.68
CA LEU A 202 -1.84 21.34 -3.14
C LEU A 202 -2.13 21.66 -1.66
N VAL A 203 -3.39 21.58 -1.24
CA VAL A 203 -3.84 21.70 0.16
C VAL A 203 -4.01 20.32 0.79
N LEU A 204 -3.68 20.18 2.08
CA LEU A 204 -3.94 18.95 2.84
C LEU A 204 -5.40 18.90 3.28
N VAL A 205 -6.20 18.05 2.62
CA VAL A 205 -7.60 17.80 2.95
C VAL A 205 -7.69 16.59 3.87
N HIS A 206 -8.22 16.82 5.06
CA HIS A 206 -8.29 15.86 6.16
C HIS A 206 -9.34 14.77 5.90
N GLY A 207 -9.06 13.55 6.39
CA GLY A 207 -10.03 12.46 6.38
C GLY A 207 -11.21 12.70 7.32
N GLU A 208 -12.36 12.08 7.02
CA GLU A 208 -13.59 12.15 7.82
C GLU A 208 -13.47 11.31 9.11
N THR A 209 -12.45 11.60 9.92
CA THR A 209 -12.06 10.86 11.13
C THR A 209 -12.61 11.47 12.41
N LEU A 210 -13.10 12.72 12.35
CA LEU A 210 -13.68 13.43 13.47
C LEU A 210 -15.19 13.21 13.55
N ASP A 211 -15.68 13.01 14.77
CA ASP A 211 -17.11 13.02 15.05
C ASP A 211 -17.75 14.36 14.63
N SER A 212 -19.01 14.28 14.21
CA SER A 212 -19.84 15.45 13.97
C SER A 212 -21.18 15.26 14.68
N GLU A 213 -21.86 16.36 14.99
CA GLU A 213 -23.16 16.30 15.69
C GLU A 213 -24.23 15.56 14.88
N PHE A 214 -24.10 15.53 13.55
CA PHE A 214 -25.14 15.06 12.64
C PHE A 214 -24.82 13.73 11.95
N VAL A 215 -23.54 13.38 11.81
CA VAL A 215 -23.09 12.22 11.01
C VAL A 215 -21.91 11.53 11.70
N PRO A 216 -21.92 10.18 11.84
CA PRO A 216 -20.78 9.45 12.36
C PRO A 216 -19.57 9.53 11.40
N PRO A 217 -18.33 9.49 11.93
CA PRO A 217 -17.14 9.56 11.11
C PRO A 217 -17.03 8.35 10.20
N ARG A 218 -16.37 8.57 9.07
CA ARG A 218 -15.96 7.53 8.13
C ARG A 218 -14.44 7.60 8.04
N PRO A 219 -13.71 7.03 9.02
CA PRO A 219 -12.26 7.13 9.13
C PRO A 219 -11.52 6.31 8.06
N PHE A 220 -12.08 6.17 6.87
CA PHE A 220 -11.52 5.57 5.67
C PHE A 220 -11.76 6.47 4.43
N ARG A 221 -12.45 7.62 4.61
CA ARG A 221 -12.90 8.51 3.54
C ARG A 221 -12.18 9.85 3.59
N VAL A 222 -11.81 10.35 2.42
CA VAL A 222 -11.51 11.77 2.19
C VAL A 222 -12.56 12.35 1.24
N ASN A 223 -13.17 13.46 1.66
CA ASN A 223 -14.07 14.25 0.83
C ASN A 223 -13.22 15.15 -0.06
N ALA A 224 -12.85 14.65 -1.25
CA ALA A 224 -11.99 15.35 -2.19
C ALA A 224 -12.80 16.38 -3.00
N GLY A 225 -12.35 16.67 -4.22
CA GLY A 225 -12.88 17.73 -5.06
C GLY A 225 -13.50 17.24 -6.38
N PRO A 226 -13.58 18.14 -7.37
CA PRO A 226 -14.10 17.86 -8.71
C PRO A 226 -13.14 17.03 -9.57
N PRO A 227 -13.62 16.47 -10.70
CA PRO A 227 -12.83 15.56 -11.54
C PRO A 227 -11.47 16.12 -11.99
N HIS A 228 -11.36 17.44 -12.20
CA HIS A 228 -10.14 18.11 -12.64
C HIS A 228 -9.11 18.35 -11.53
N ALA A 229 -9.46 18.12 -10.26
CA ALA A 229 -8.49 18.28 -9.18
C ALA A 229 -7.41 17.20 -9.27
N TYR A 230 -6.21 17.52 -8.81
CA TYR A 230 -5.11 16.60 -8.65
C TYR A 230 -5.08 15.97 -7.26
N VAL A 231 -4.55 14.75 -7.18
CA VAL A 231 -4.15 14.08 -5.95
C VAL A 231 -2.72 13.56 -6.05
N THR A 232 -1.99 13.54 -4.94
CA THR A 232 -0.67 12.87 -4.87
C THR A 232 -0.82 11.35 -4.79
N MET A 233 -0.20 10.65 -5.75
CA MET A 233 -0.15 9.20 -5.83
C MET A 233 1.00 8.63 -4.99
N ALA A 234 0.94 7.34 -4.64
CA ALA A 234 1.98 6.66 -3.86
C ALA A 234 3.38 6.71 -4.49
N ASN A 235 3.47 6.87 -5.82
CA ASN A 235 4.73 7.00 -6.54
C ASN A 235 5.29 8.44 -6.59
N GLY A 236 4.71 9.37 -5.83
CA GLY A 236 5.11 10.77 -5.75
C GLY A 236 4.67 11.65 -6.93
N LYS A 237 4.00 11.10 -7.94
CA LYS A 237 3.40 11.88 -9.04
C LYS A 237 1.99 12.36 -8.67
N THR A 238 1.47 13.32 -9.40
CA THR A 238 0.06 13.73 -9.32
C THR A 238 -0.77 13.03 -10.40
N LYS A 239 -2.06 12.84 -10.12
CA LYS A 239 -3.05 12.32 -11.07
C LYS A 239 -4.36 13.08 -10.93
N TYR A 240 -5.12 13.23 -12.01
CA TYR A 240 -6.46 13.80 -11.91
C TYR A 240 -7.41 12.87 -11.15
N LEU A 241 -8.34 13.43 -10.38
CA LEU A 241 -9.37 12.64 -9.68
C LEU A 241 -10.22 11.83 -10.65
N ALA A 242 -10.51 12.38 -11.83
CA ALA A 242 -11.24 11.70 -12.91
C ALA A 242 -10.57 10.43 -13.43
N GLU A 243 -9.25 10.29 -13.26
CA GLU A 243 -8.47 9.18 -13.77
C GLU A 243 -8.23 8.08 -12.72
N LEU A 244 -8.66 8.30 -11.47
CA LEU A 244 -8.49 7.32 -10.39
C LEU A 244 -9.37 6.09 -10.62
N ASN A 245 -8.84 4.92 -10.27
CA ASN A 245 -9.56 3.67 -10.26
C ASN A 245 -9.49 2.98 -8.90
N THR A 246 -10.44 2.09 -8.61
CA THR A 246 -10.29 1.12 -7.52
C THR A 246 -9.01 0.32 -7.72
N GLY A 247 -8.21 0.17 -6.67
CA GLY A 247 -6.90 -0.48 -6.71
C GLY A 247 -5.73 0.49 -6.87
N ASP A 248 -5.95 1.72 -7.34
CA ASP A 248 -4.89 2.74 -7.40
C ASP A 248 -4.35 3.03 -5.98
N GLN A 249 -3.05 3.29 -5.88
CA GLN A 249 -2.39 3.64 -4.62
C GLN A 249 -2.13 5.15 -4.53
N VAL A 250 -2.65 5.76 -3.47
CA VAL A 250 -2.47 7.18 -3.15
C VAL A 250 -1.60 7.38 -1.92
N LEU A 251 -1.04 8.58 -1.79
CA LEU A 251 -0.16 8.94 -0.68
C LEU A 251 -0.94 9.68 0.40
N LEU A 252 -1.18 9.01 1.53
CA LEU A 252 -1.70 9.67 2.72
C LEU A 252 -0.60 10.51 3.35
N THR A 253 -0.94 11.73 3.73
CA THR A 253 -0.04 12.66 4.43
C THR A 253 -0.66 13.04 5.76
N SER A 254 0.13 12.97 6.82
CA SER A 254 -0.25 13.41 8.17
C SER A 254 0.24 14.84 8.45
N THR A 255 -0.30 15.47 9.50
CA THR A 255 0.05 16.86 9.87
C THR A 255 1.53 17.05 10.24
N ASP A 256 2.22 16.01 10.68
CA ASP A 256 3.67 16.05 10.97
C ASP A 256 4.54 15.81 9.72
N GLY A 257 3.91 15.61 8.56
CA GLY A 257 4.58 15.36 7.29
C GLY A 257 4.92 13.90 7.03
N LYS A 258 4.60 12.96 7.93
CA LYS A 258 4.77 11.52 7.63
C LYS A 258 3.80 11.10 6.53
N GLN A 259 4.31 10.29 5.63
CA GLN A 259 3.58 9.79 4.47
C GLN A 259 3.50 8.27 4.48
N ARG A 260 2.37 7.73 4.01
CA ARG A 260 2.18 6.29 3.83
C ARG A 260 1.20 5.99 2.71
N ASN A 261 1.32 4.81 2.12
CA ASN A 261 0.46 4.41 1.01
C ASN A 261 -0.90 3.89 1.50
N ALA A 262 -1.94 4.18 0.72
CA ALA A 262 -3.26 3.57 0.86
C ALA A 262 -3.84 3.21 -0.51
N THR A 263 -4.53 2.07 -0.57
CA THR A 263 -5.22 1.63 -1.79
C THR A 263 -6.64 2.17 -1.79
N ILE A 264 -7.07 2.69 -2.93
CA ILE A 264 -8.46 3.11 -3.15
C ILE A 264 -9.35 1.86 -3.23
N GLY A 265 -10.32 1.75 -2.32
CA GLY A 265 -11.34 0.71 -2.33
C GLY A 265 -12.58 1.12 -3.13
N ARG A 266 -13.01 2.38 -3.02
CA ARG A 266 -14.18 2.89 -3.74
C ARG A 266 -14.06 4.39 -4.02
N LEU A 267 -14.49 4.80 -5.21
CA LEU A 267 -14.73 6.19 -5.56
C LEU A 267 -16.24 6.45 -5.58
N LYS A 268 -16.70 7.44 -4.81
CA LYS A 268 -18.11 7.85 -4.80
C LYS A 268 -18.25 9.26 -5.35
N ILE A 269 -18.89 9.38 -6.51
CA ILE A 269 -19.11 10.66 -7.20
C ILE A 269 -20.54 11.11 -6.92
N GLU A 270 -20.73 12.34 -6.46
CA GLU A 270 -22.06 12.93 -6.31
C GLU A 270 -22.02 14.45 -6.52
N ILE A 271 -23.13 15.03 -6.96
CA ILE A 271 -23.22 16.47 -7.23
C ILE A 271 -23.45 17.21 -5.90
N ARG A 272 -22.58 18.20 -5.59
CA ARG A 272 -22.63 18.98 -4.34
C ARG A 272 -22.30 20.45 -4.58
N PRO A 273 -22.85 21.38 -3.77
CA PRO A 273 -22.41 22.77 -3.75
C PRO A 273 -20.94 22.85 -3.28
N MET A 274 -20.17 23.72 -3.92
CA MET A 274 -18.73 23.86 -3.67
C MET A 274 -18.38 25.24 -3.09
N LEU A 275 -17.30 25.29 -2.34
CA LEU A 275 -16.51 26.49 -2.07
C LEU A 275 -15.26 26.46 -2.93
N ILE A 276 -14.86 27.64 -3.42
CA ILE A 276 -13.60 27.86 -4.12
C ILE A 276 -12.64 28.49 -3.12
N LEU A 277 -11.59 27.77 -2.75
CA LEU A 277 -10.55 28.24 -1.85
C LEU A 277 -9.35 28.64 -2.70
N ASN A 278 -8.95 29.91 -2.61
CA ASN A 278 -7.72 30.39 -3.21
C ASN A 278 -6.70 30.68 -2.11
N TRP A 279 -5.43 30.37 -2.37
CA TRP A 279 -4.34 30.62 -1.44
C TRP A 279 -3.06 31.01 -2.15
N VAL A 280 -2.10 31.44 -1.35
CA VAL A 280 -0.73 31.71 -1.77
C VAL A 280 0.25 31.09 -0.78
N ASP A 281 1.35 30.54 -1.28
CA ASP A 281 2.46 30.10 -0.42
C ASP A 281 3.45 31.23 -0.11
N GLU A 282 4.46 30.94 0.72
CA GLU A 282 5.50 31.90 1.11
C GLU A 282 6.35 32.42 -0.07
N ASN A 283 6.34 31.72 -1.22
CA ASN A 283 7.07 32.10 -2.43
C ASN A 283 6.17 32.83 -3.46
N ASN A 284 5.00 33.32 -3.04
CA ASN A 284 3.97 33.93 -3.89
C ASN A 284 3.40 33.00 -4.98
N LYS A 285 3.45 31.69 -4.75
CA LYS A 285 2.83 30.73 -5.64
C LYS A 285 1.36 30.56 -5.28
N GLU A 286 0.50 30.88 -6.24
CA GLU A 286 -0.94 30.75 -6.10
C GLU A 286 -1.38 29.29 -6.22
N GLY A 287 -2.47 28.96 -5.55
CA GLY A 287 -3.16 27.68 -5.70
C GLY A 287 -4.66 27.86 -5.45
N CYS A 288 -5.42 26.89 -5.94
CA CYS A 288 -6.86 26.89 -5.86
C CYS A 288 -7.37 25.46 -5.64
N MET A 289 -8.48 25.29 -4.92
CA MET A 289 -9.19 24.03 -4.79
C MET A 289 -10.69 24.26 -4.59
N PHE A 290 -11.47 23.39 -5.19
CA PHE A 290 -12.91 23.31 -4.98
C PHE A 290 -13.19 22.22 -3.95
N LEU A 291 -13.84 22.58 -2.86
CA LEU A 291 -14.23 21.65 -1.79
C LEU A 291 -15.71 21.77 -1.51
N GLN A 292 -16.38 20.67 -1.19
CA GLN A 292 -17.80 20.70 -0.87
C GLN A 292 -18.06 21.64 0.32
N GLN A 293 -19.09 22.48 0.20
CA GLN A 293 -19.57 23.32 1.30
C GLN A 293 -20.28 22.44 2.36
N ALA A 294 -19.51 21.86 3.29
CA ALA A 294 -20.03 21.07 4.40
C ALA A 294 -19.04 21.03 5.56
N GLU A 295 -19.57 20.95 6.78
CA GLU A 295 -18.81 21.00 8.04
C GLU A 295 -17.87 19.79 8.20
N THR A 296 -18.22 18.68 7.56
CA THR A 296 -17.44 17.43 7.53
C THR A 296 -16.22 17.49 6.62
N VAL A 297 -16.12 18.49 5.75
CA VAL A 297 -14.94 18.70 4.89
C VAL A 297 -13.99 19.64 5.62
N ARG A 298 -12.77 19.15 5.83
CA ARG A 298 -11.78 19.87 6.65
C ARG A 298 -10.44 19.93 5.95
N VAL A 299 -9.74 21.02 6.16
CA VAL A 299 -8.31 21.18 5.86
C VAL A 299 -7.53 21.23 7.17
N ILE A 300 -6.20 21.19 7.13
CA ILE A 300 -5.39 21.28 8.35
C ILE A 300 -4.89 22.70 8.55
N GLY A 301 -5.13 23.29 9.72
CA GLY A 301 -4.61 24.61 10.10
C GLY A 301 -3.11 24.60 10.47
N GLN A 302 -2.52 25.77 10.59
CA GLN A 302 -1.11 25.93 11.01
C GLN A 302 -0.80 25.32 12.39
N ASP A 303 -1.81 25.20 13.27
CA ASP A 303 -1.75 24.55 14.57
C ASP A 303 -1.89 23.01 14.51
N CYS A 304 -1.85 22.45 13.30
CA CYS A 304 -2.05 21.03 13.02
C CYS A 304 -3.44 20.51 13.40
N GLN A 305 -4.43 21.39 13.59
CA GLN A 305 -5.81 20.98 13.86
C GLN A 305 -6.67 20.96 12.59
N PRO A 306 -7.61 20.01 12.44
CA PRO A 306 -8.58 20.05 11.36
C PRO A 306 -9.53 21.25 11.48
N LEU A 307 -9.58 22.09 10.45
CA LEU A 307 -10.45 23.25 10.33
C LEU A 307 -11.53 22.99 9.29
N SER A 308 -12.78 23.31 9.62
CA SER A 308 -13.88 23.17 8.67
C SER A 308 -13.79 24.18 7.54
N VAL A 309 -14.01 23.73 6.30
CA VAL A 309 -13.96 24.63 5.14
C VAL A 309 -15.04 25.70 5.16
N THR A 310 -16.15 25.47 5.90
CA THR A 310 -17.23 26.44 6.09
C THR A 310 -16.91 27.53 7.11
N GLU A 311 -15.87 27.33 7.92
CA GLU A 311 -15.42 28.27 8.96
C GLU A 311 -14.16 29.06 8.55
N LEU A 312 -13.53 28.68 7.43
CA LEU A 312 -12.37 29.37 6.90
C LEU A 312 -12.71 30.79 6.47
N LYS A 313 -11.71 31.67 6.56
CA LYS A 313 -11.77 33.08 6.12
C LYS A 313 -10.45 33.50 5.50
N LYS A 314 -10.50 34.61 4.75
CA LYS A 314 -9.30 35.25 4.21
C LYS A 314 -8.29 35.53 5.32
N GLY A 315 -7.04 35.16 5.08
CA GLY A 315 -5.93 35.31 6.02
C GLY A 315 -5.70 34.10 6.92
N ASP A 316 -6.59 33.11 6.94
CA ASP A 316 -6.31 31.85 7.64
C ASP A 316 -5.12 31.13 6.99
N VAL A 317 -4.33 30.46 7.82
CA VAL A 317 -3.13 29.73 7.42
C VAL A 317 -3.35 28.24 7.58
N ILE A 318 -3.16 27.50 6.50
CA ILE A 318 -3.40 26.06 6.41
C ILE A 318 -2.16 25.32 5.90
N LEU A 319 -2.12 24.01 6.09
CA LEU A 319 -1.04 23.16 5.60
C LEU A 319 -1.30 22.66 4.19
N GLY A 320 -0.24 22.58 3.41
CA GLY A 320 -0.24 21.97 2.10
C GLY A 320 1.17 21.76 1.58
N TRP A 321 1.29 21.57 0.28
CA TRP A 321 2.54 21.35 -0.42
C TRP A 321 2.56 22.22 -1.67
N SER A 322 3.69 22.87 -1.96
CA SER A 322 3.90 23.44 -3.29
C SER A 322 5.27 23.05 -3.80
N GLN A 323 5.34 22.87 -5.12
CA GLN A 323 6.61 22.65 -5.80
C GLN A 323 7.50 23.88 -5.60
N LYS A 324 8.65 23.67 -4.96
CA LYS A 324 9.69 24.69 -4.78
C LYS A 324 10.06 25.27 -6.14
N GLY A 325 9.90 26.58 -6.29
CA GLY A 325 10.32 27.29 -7.49
C GLY A 325 11.82 27.18 -7.74
N ALA A 326 12.22 27.26 -9.02
CA ALA A 326 13.60 27.25 -9.46
C ALA A 326 14.41 28.38 -8.79
N ARG A 327 15.19 28.05 -7.78
CA ARG A 327 16.30 28.90 -7.36
C ARG A 327 17.43 28.70 -8.36
N HIS A 328 17.72 29.74 -9.15
CA HIS A 328 18.89 29.82 -10.02
C HIS A 328 20.16 29.46 -9.22
N ILE A 329 20.81 28.32 -9.52
CA ILE A 329 22.20 28.19 -9.98
C ILE A 329 22.31 26.80 -10.66
N GLY A 330 22.53 26.78 -11.98
CA GLY A 330 23.04 25.59 -12.69
C GLY A 330 22.00 24.62 -13.26
N VAL A 331 21.45 25.00 -14.43
CA VAL A 331 20.79 24.14 -15.45
C VAL A 331 19.48 23.44 -15.04
N SER A 332 18.36 23.95 -15.59
CA SER A 332 17.05 23.28 -15.59
C SER A 332 16.54 23.08 -17.01
N ILE A 333 16.03 21.89 -17.30
CA ILE A 333 15.26 21.59 -18.50
C ILE A 333 13.87 22.23 -18.32
N SER A 334 13.55 23.22 -19.15
CA SER A 334 12.33 24.01 -19.08
C SER A 334 11.22 23.41 -19.94
N SER A 335 10.21 22.80 -19.33
CA SER A 335 8.86 22.77 -19.88
C SER A 335 7.95 23.53 -18.94
N SER A 336 7.76 24.83 -19.20
CA SER A 336 6.86 25.69 -18.42
C SER A 336 5.42 25.44 -18.87
N VAL A 337 4.72 24.53 -18.18
CA VAL A 337 3.27 24.43 -18.27
C VAL A 337 2.67 25.49 -17.32
N SER A 338 1.80 26.34 -17.84
CA SER A 338 1.04 27.33 -17.05
C SER A 338 -0.40 26.84 -16.92
N GLU A 339 -0.80 26.52 -15.69
CA GLU A 339 -2.19 26.21 -15.31
C GLU A 339 -2.81 27.47 -14.68
N ARG A 340 -4.08 27.78 -14.95
CA ARG A 340 -4.79 28.96 -14.43
C ARG A 340 -6.20 28.61 -14.03
#